data_AF-A0A1G1J4L3-F1
#
_entry.id   AF-A0A1G1J4L3-F1
#
_cell.length_a   1.000
_cell.length_b   1.000
_cell.length_c   1.000
_cell.angle_alpha   90.00
_cell.angle_beta   90.00
_cell.angle_gamma   90.00
#
_symmetry.space_group_name_H-M   'P 1'
#
loop_
_entity.id
_entity.type
_entity.pdbx_description
1 polymer ?
#
loop_
_entity_poly.entity_id
_entity_poly.type
_entity_poly.pdbx_seq_one_letter_code
_entity_poly.pdbx_strand_id
1 'polypeptide(L)'
;MCKGLVSDNDIDIISQTESVGLPVSGKDHPTLRRWRVFDTMLRNELVKVRAARKKVNPDQYLHADMPQEVALTHTVINAQRNPSLLEGEGTLDRERWRVLDELASGHYFDLDFLIVYAQKLAILERWERILTAAKTELMEEALKKG
;
A
#
# COMPACT_ATOMS: atom_id res chain seq x y z
N MET A 1 -8.97 -5.43 23.10
CA MET A 1 -9.23 -4.22 22.30
C MET A 1 -10.35 -3.42 22.94
N CYS A 2 -10.20 -2.10 23.02
CA CYS A 2 -11.06 -1.15 23.71
C CYS A 2 -12.45 -0.98 23.05
N LYS A 3 -13.28 -2.03 23.06
CA LYS A 3 -14.63 -2.03 22.45
C LYS A 3 -15.62 -1.02 23.06
N GLY A 4 -15.30 -0.38 24.19
CA GLY A 4 -16.19 0.57 24.86
C GLY A 4 -15.88 2.05 24.62
N LEU A 5 -14.80 2.38 23.90
CA LEU A 5 -14.34 3.77 23.71
C LEU A 5 -14.44 4.26 22.27
N VAL A 6 -14.74 3.36 21.33
CA VAL A 6 -14.81 3.62 19.89
C VAL A 6 -16.14 3.06 19.41
N SER A 7 -16.88 3.82 18.62
CA SER A 7 -18.19 3.36 18.14
C SER A 7 -18.03 2.14 17.22
N ASP A 8 -19.01 1.25 17.19
CA ASP A 8 -18.97 0.07 16.30
C ASP A 8 -18.79 0.48 14.82
N ASN A 9 -19.32 1.65 14.44
CA ASN A 9 -19.14 2.23 13.13
C ASN A 9 -17.68 2.58 12.80
N ASP A 10 -16.94 3.11 13.77
CA ASP A 10 -15.55 3.49 13.59
C ASP A 10 -14.64 2.26 13.57
N ILE A 11 -14.99 1.24 14.36
CA ILE A 11 -14.32 -0.08 14.31
C ILE A 11 -14.47 -0.69 12.91
N ASP A 12 -15.66 -0.67 12.32
CA ASP A 12 -15.88 -1.16 10.94
C ASP A 12 -15.01 -0.43 9.91
N ILE A 13 -14.81 0.89 10.07
CA ILE A 13 -13.99 1.71 9.16
C ILE A 13 -12.50 1.36 9.32
N ILE A 14 -12.06 1.08 10.55
CA ILE A 14 -10.66 0.70 10.82
C ILE A 14 -10.40 -0.73 10.34
N SER A 15 -11.29 -1.70 10.57
CA SER A 15 -11.07 -3.11 10.13
C SER A 15 -10.99 -3.26 8.61
N GLN A 16 -11.57 -2.32 7.89
CA GLN A 16 -11.47 -2.19 6.44
C GLN A 16 -10.06 -1.80 5.95
N THR A 17 -9.18 -1.33 6.82
CA THR A 17 -7.81 -0.91 6.44
C THR A 17 -6.83 -2.08 6.28
N GLU A 18 -7.23 -3.31 6.62
CA GLU A 18 -6.36 -4.50 6.70
C GLU A 18 -5.79 -4.98 5.35
N SER A 19 -6.20 -4.43 4.21
CA SER A 19 -5.75 -4.91 2.91
C SER A 19 -4.95 -3.89 2.10
N VAL A 20 -3.66 -3.78 2.39
CA VAL A 20 -2.69 -3.28 1.39
C VAL A 20 -2.69 -4.27 0.23
N GLY A 21 -3.25 -3.87 -0.91
CA GLY A 21 -3.33 -4.72 -2.10
C GLY A 21 -4.72 -5.17 -2.53
N LEU A 22 -5.81 -4.89 -1.79
CA LEU A 22 -7.18 -5.26 -2.21
C LEU A 22 -8.15 -4.08 -2.22
N PRO A 23 -9.19 -4.11 -3.08
CA PRO A 23 -10.28 -3.14 -3.04
C PRO A 23 -11.11 -3.37 -1.77
N VAL A 24 -11.19 -2.35 -0.93
CA VAL A 24 -11.91 -2.39 0.34
C VAL A 24 -13.34 -1.92 0.13
N SER A 25 -14.32 -2.76 0.46
CA SER A 25 -15.74 -2.37 0.52
C SER A 25 -16.11 -1.98 1.94
N GLY A 26 -16.61 -0.76 2.11
CA GLY A 26 -17.31 -0.34 3.32
C GLY A 26 -17.32 1.17 3.52
N LYS A 27 -17.93 1.58 4.63
CA LYS A 27 -18.47 2.93 4.88
C LYS A 27 -17.51 4.07 4.53
N ASP A 28 -18.08 5.13 3.99
CA ASP A 28 -17.37 6.16 3.23
C ASP A 28 -16.74 7.22 4.16
N HIS A 29 -15.45 7.04 4.51
CA HIS A 29 -14.68 8.05 5.27
C HIS A 29 -13.83 8.90 4.30
N PRO A 30 -13.82 10.25 4.40
CA PRO A 30 -13.05 11.11 3.48
C PRO A 30 -11.56 10.73 3.37
N THR A 31 -10.89 10.48 4.49
CA THR A 31 -9.47 10.09 4.52
C THR A 31 -9.24 8.72 3.91
N LEU A 32 -10.09 7.74 4.20
CA LEU A 32 -10.00 6.42 3.61
C LEU A 32 -10.24 6.47 2.08
N ARG A 33 -11.16 7.31 1.62
CA ARG A 33 -11.39 7.54 0.19
C ARG A 33 -10.18 8.18 -0.48
N ARG A 34 -9.57 9.22 0.11
CA ARG A 34 -8.35 9.84 -0.42
C ARG A 34 -7.20 8.82 -0.51
N TRP A 35 -7.01 8.03 0.53
CA TRP A 35 -6.03 6.94 0.54
C TRP A 35 -6.29 5.91 -0.57
N ARG A 36 -7.53 5.44 -0.71
CA ARG A 36 -7.93 4.49 -1.77
C ARG A 36 -7.68 5.04 -3.16
N VAL A 37 -7.98 6.32 -3.39
CA VAL A 37 -7.73 6.98 -4.68
C VAL A 37 -6.25 6.96 -5.01
N PHE A 38 -5.41 7.40 -4.08
CA PHE A 38 -3.95 7.40 -4.26
C PHE A 38 -3.40 5.98 -4.50
N ASP A 39 -3.75 5.00 -3.67
CA ASP A 39 -3.20 3.64 -3.82
C ASP A 39 -3.69 2.98 -5.13
N THR A 40 -4.91 3.30 -5.58
CA THR A 40 -5.40 2.87 -6.90
C THR A 40 -4.62 3.51 -8.04
N MET A 41 -4.30 4.81 -7.96
CA MET A 41 -3.45 5.50 -8.95
C MET A 41 -2.06 4.84 -9.02
N LEU A 42 -1.44 4.60 -7.87
CA LEU A 42 -0.12 3.95 -7.79
C LEU A 42 -0.14 2.54 -8.42
N ARG A 43 -1.19 1.76 -8.19
CA ARG A 43 -1.36 0.42 -8.78
C ARG A 43 -1.60 0.48 -10.28
N ASN A 44 -2.41 1.42 -10.77
CA ASN A 44 -2.62 1.62 -12.20
C ASN A 44 -1.30 1.95 -12.90
N GLU A 45 -0.46 2.81 -12.31
CA GLU A 45 0.87 3.10 -12.86
C GLU A 45 1.78 1.85 -12.87
N LEU A 46 1.75 1.04 -11.82
CA LEU A 46 2.46 -0.25 -11.79
C LEU A 46 1.98 -1.20 -12.90
N VAL A 47 0.67 -1.28 -13.13
CA VAL A 47 0.08 -2.07 -14.22
C VAL A 47 0.60 -1.58 -15.56
N LYS A 48 0.57 -0.28 -15.84
CA LYS A 48 1.07 0.30 -17.10
C LYS A 48 2.53 -0.06 -17.35
N VAL A 49 3.41 0.11 -16.36
CA VAL A 49 4.85 -0.19 -16.50
C VAL A 49 5.10 -1.69 -16.70
N ARG A 50 4.39 -2.55 -15.97
CA ARG A 50 4.52 -4.01 -16.10
C ARG A 50 3.95 -4.53 -17.42
N ALA A 51 2.82 -3.99 -17.86
CA ALA A 51 2.18 -4.33 -19.13
C ALA A 51 3.04 -3.94 -20.32
N ALA A 52 3.66 -2.74 -20.29
CA ALA A 52 4.61 -2.29 -21.30
C ALA A 52 5.81 -3.24 -21.43
N ARG A 53 6.38 -3.69 -20.30
CA ARG A 53 7.48 -4.69 -20.29
C ARG A 53 7.05 -6.03 -20.88
N LYS A 54 5.82 -6.47 -20.60
CA LYS A 54 5.27 -7.75 -21.09
C LYS A 54 4.64 -7.67 -22.48
N LYS A 55 4.55 -6.48 -23.08
CA LYS A 55 3.83 -6.21 -24.35
C LYS A 55 2.37 -6.69 -24.33
N VAL A 56 1.70 -6.51 -23.19
CA VAL A 56 0.27 -6.85 -23.01
C VAL A 56 -0.54 -5.55 -22.91
N ASN A 57 -1.81 -5.58 -23.34
CA ASN A 57 -2.71 -4.44 -23.17
C ASN A 57 -3.03 -4.21 -21.68
N PRO A 58 -2.70 -3.02 -21.09
CA PRO A 58 -3.01 -2.69 -19.71
C PRO A 58 -4.49 -2.42 -19.43
N ASP A 59 -5.29 -1.99 -20.42
CA ASP A 59 -6.61 -1.39 -20.22
C ASP A 59 -7.58 -2.29 -19.45
N GLN A 60 -7.50 -3.60 -19.67
CA GLN A 60 -8.32 -4.61 -18.99
C GLN A 60 -8.03 -4.75 -17.47
N TYR A 61 -6.94 -4.17 -16.99
CA TYR A 61 -6.50 -4.24 -15.59
C TYR A 61 -6.52 -2.89 -14.87
N LEU A 62 -6.88 -1.80 -15.58
CA LEU A 62 -6.91 -0.47 -15.00
C LEU A 62 -8.26 -0.21 -14.31
N HIS A 63 -8.21 0.42 -13.15
CA HIS A 63 -9.39 1.06 -12.59
C HIS A 63 -9.63 2.39 -13.32
N ALA A 64 -10.83 2.56 -13.89
CA ALA A 64 -11.23 3.75 -14.65
C ALA A 64 -11.38 5.00 -13.76
N ASP A 65 -11.47 6.18 -14.39
CA ASP A 65 -11.77 7.48 -13.76
C ASP A 65 -10.79 7.95 -12.68
N MET A 66 -9.53 7.49 -12.74
CA MET A 66 -8.48 7.95 -11.85
C MET A 66 -7.80 9.21 -12.40
N PRO A 67 -7.53 10.23 -11.56
CA PRO A 67 -6.69 11.35 -11.93
C PRO A 67 -5.32 10.88 -12.43
N GLN A 68 -4.76 11.57 -13.42
CA GLN A 68 -3.40 11.29 -13.89
C GLN A 68 -2.39 12.09 -13.08
N GLU A 69 -1.41 11.41 -12.49
CA GLU A 69 -0.37 12.04 -11.68
C GLU A 69 1.02 11.66 -12.19
N VAL A 70 1.69 12.61 -12.83
CA VAL A 70 3.00 12.40 -13.48
C VAL A 70 4.09 12.03 -12.47
N ALA A 71 3.99 12.55 -11.23
CA ALA A 71 4.94 12.25 -10.16
C ALA A 71 4.96 10.74 -9.83
N LEU A 72 3.81 10.08 -9.79
CA LEU A 72 3.69 8.65 -9.54
C LEU A 72 4.35 7.81 -10.63
N THR A 73 4.21 8.21 -11.90
CA THR A 73 4.84 7.51 -13.03
C THR A 73 6.35 7.42 -12.86
N HIS A 74 7.01 8.52 -12.47
CA HIS A 74 8.46 8.53 -12.24
C HIS A 74 8.87 7.59 -11.09
N THR A 75 8.16 7.65 -9.97
CA THR A 75 8.39 6.78 -8.81
C THR A 75 8.27 5.30 -9.19
N VAL A 76 7.23 4.94 -9.94
CA VAL A 76 7.00 3.56 -10.37
C VAL A 76 8.07 3.08 -11.34
N ILE A 77 8.47 3.90 -12.32
CA ILE A 77 9.54 3.54 -13.26
C ILE A 77 10.85 3.31 -12.51
N ASN A 78 11.20 4.18 -11.56
CA ASN A 78 12.42 4.05 -10.77
C ASN A 78 12.38 2.79 -9.90
N ALA A 79 11.27 2.51 -9.23
CA ALA A 79 11.09 1.29 -8.44
C ALA A 79 11.22 0.02 -9.31
N GLN A 80 10.61 0.00 -10.50
CA GLN A 80 10.64 -1.15 -11.41
C GLN A 80 12.01 -1.35 -12.10
N ARG A 81 12.83 -0.31 -12.19
CA ARG A 81 14.19 -0.38 -12.73
C ARG A 81 15.25 -0.67 -11.67
N ASN A 82 14.91 -0.63 -10.38
CA ASN A 82 15.85 -0.95 -9.32
C ASN A 82 16.32 -2.41 -9.46
N PRO A 83 17.65 -2.68 -9.49
CA PRO A 83 18.19 -4.04 -9.54
C PRO A 83 17.77 -4.91 -8.34
N SER A 84 17.60 -4.29 -7.17
CA SER A 84 17.06 -4.92 -5.97
C SER A 84 15.54 -4.78 -5.94
N LEU A 85 14.83 -5.91 -6.10
CA LEU A 85 13.38 -5.96 -5.99
C LEU A 85 12.90 -5.42 -4.63
N LEU A 86 13.64 -5.75 -3.57
CA LEU A 86 13.32 -5.29 -2.21
C LEU A 86 13.42 -3.77 -2.11
N GLU A 87 14.47 -3.15 -2.65
CA GLU A 87 14.60 -1.70 -2.65
C GLU A 87 13.57 -1.00 -3.56
N GLY A 88 13.20 -1.65 -4.66
CA GLY A 88 12.10 -1.22 -5.53
C GLY A 88 10.78 -1.14 -4.77
N GLU A 89 10.40 -2.21 -4.07
CA GLU A 89 9.21 -2.23 -3.20
C GLU A 89 9.31 -1.19 -2.07
N GLY A 90 10.49 -1.03 -1.46
CA GLY A 90 10.75 -0.01 -0.46
C GLY A 90 10.55 1.41 -0.98
N THR A 91 10.83 1.65 -2.25
CA THR A 91 10.59 2.96 -2.89
C THR A 91 9.10 3.25 -3.02
N LEU A 92 8.30 2.26 -3.40
CA LEU A 92 6.85 2.40 -3.50
C LEU A 92 6.22 2.62 -2.11
N ASP A 93 6.69 1.91 -1.10
CA ASP A 93 6.14 2.02 0.25
C ASP A 93 6.56 3.29 0.98
N ARG A 94 7.73 3.87 0.65
CA ARG A 94 8.08 5.23 1.09
C ARG A 94 7.11 6.27 0.53
N GLU A 95 6.71 6.14 -0.73
CA GLU A 95 5.74 7.06 -1.34
C GLU A 95 4.35 6.90 -0.70
N ARG A 96 3.93 5.66 -0.42
CA ARG A 96 2.74 5.36 0.39
C ARG A 96 2.80 6.04 1.75
N TRP A 97 3.94 5.92 2.44
CA TRP A 97 4.14 6.49 3.75
C TRP A 97 4.06 8.01 3.73
N ARG A 98 4.67 8.66 2.73
CA ARG A 98 4.61 10.13 2.54
C ARG A 98 3.17 10.62 2.44
N VAL A 99 2.35 9.97 1.61
CA VAL A 99 0.93 10.36 1.47
C VAL A 99 0.14 10.12 2.76
N LEU A 100 0.45 9.05 3.49
CA LEU A 100 -0.16 8.81 4.80
C LEU A 100 0.25 9.89 5.83
N ASP A 101 1.50 10.35 5.84
CA ASP A 101 1.94 11.48 6.67
C ASP A 101 1.17 12.77 6.32
N GLU A 102 0.95 13.04 5.04
CA GLU A 102 0.17 14.18 4.58
C GLU A 102 -1.29 14.09 5.01
N LEU A 103 -1.90 12.90 4.92
CA LEU A 103 -3.28 12.66 5.36
C LEU A 103 -3.46 12.79 6.87
N ALA A 104 -2.43 12.53 7.67
CA ALA A 104 -2.48 12.73 9.13
C ALA A 104 -2.14 14.17 9.55
N SER A 105 -1.70 15.03 8.63
CA SER A 105 -1.32 16.40 8.97
C SER A 105 -2.51 17.18 9.54
N GLY A 106 -2.36 17.73 10.74
CA GLY A 106 -3.41 18.47 11.44
C GLY A 106 -4.41 17.62 12.22
N HIS A 107 -4.29 16.28 12.18
CA HIS A 107 -5.14 15.36 12.91
C HIS A 107 -4.44 14.86 14.18
N TYR A 108 -5.06 15.08 15.34
CA TYR A 108 -4.52 14.71 16.65
C TYR A 108 -5.49 13.76 17.37
N PHE A 109 -5.18 12.46 17.36
CA PHE A 109 -5.91 11.42 18.09
C PHE A 109 -7.43 11.38 17.80
N ASP A 110 -7.78 11.57 16.54
CA ASP A 110 -9.14 11.42 16.00
C ASP A 110 -9.24 10.19 15.09
N LEU A 111 -10.42 9.97 14.50
CA LEU A 111 -10.65 8.82 13.61
C LEU A 111 -9.73 8.87 12.36
N ASP A 112 -9.46 10.05 11.81
CA ASP A 112 -8.54 10.22 10.68
C ASP A 112 -7.13 9.74 11.02
N PHE A 113 -6.63 10.13 12.19
CA PHE A 113 -5.35 9.66 12.71
C PHE A 113 -5.33 8.14 12.87
N LEU A 114 -6.41 7.55 13.42
CA LEU A 114 -6.53 6.09 13.57
C LEU A 114 -6.55 5.35 12.24
N ILE A 115 -7.25 5.87 11.23
CA ILE A 115 -7.27 5.31 9.87
C ILE A 115 -5.86 5.33 9.29
N VAL A 116 -5.15 6.46 9.36
CA VAL A 116 -3.77 6.58 8.87
C VAL A 116 -2.84 5.62 9.61
N TYR A 117 -2.95 5.55 10.93
CA TYR A 117 -2.16 4.64 11.75
C TYR A 117 -2.35 3.19 11.33
N ALA A 118 -3.60 2.76 11.12
CA ALA A 118 -3.91 1.41 10.70
C ALA A 118 -3.33 1.08 9.30
N GLN A 119 -3.36 2.03 8.36
CA GLN A 119 -2.72 1.86 7.05
C GLN A 119 -1.19 1.75 7.14
N LYS A 120 -0.55 2.55 7.99
CA LYS A 120 0.90 2.44 8.25
C LYS A 120 1.25 1.10 8.88
N LEU A 121 0.44 0.63 9.82
CA LEU A 121 0.62 -0.68 10.44
C LEU A 121 0.52 -1.80 9.39
N ALA A 122 -0.46 -1.76 8.50
CA ALA A 122 -0.61 -2.75 7.43
C ALA A 122 0.59 -2.79 6.47
N ILE A 123 1.24 -1.64 6.21
CA ILE A 123 2.51 -1.59 5.46
C ILE A 123 3.61 -2.30 6.26
N LEU A 124 3.76 -2.02 7.55
CA LEU A 124 4.79 -2.65 8.39
C LEU A 124 4.61 -4.17 8.49
N GLU A 125 3.38 -4.65 8.68
CA GLU A 125 3.07 -6.08 8.72
C GLU A 125 3.39 -6.77 7.38
N ARG A 126 3.16 -6.09 6.25
CA ARG A 126 3.60 -6.59 4.94
C ARG A 126 5.11 -6.73 4.88
N TRP A 127 5.87 -5.75 5.38
CA TRP A 127 7.34 -5.82 5.43
C TRP A 127 7.84 -6.92 6.35
N GLU A 128 7.21 -7.11 7.50
CA GLU A 128 7.51 -8.21 8.41
C GLU A 128 7.36 -9.56 7.69
N ARG A 129 6.27 -9.77 6.95
CA ARG A 129 6.06 -10.98 6.14
C ARG A 129 7.14 -11.18 5.08
N ILE A 130 7.49 -10.13 4.33
CA ILE A 130 8.53 -10.18 3.28
C ILE A 130 9.88 -10.55 3.88
N LEU A 131 10.29 -9.88 4.95
CA LEU A 131 11.59 -10.11 5.60
C LEU A 131 11.67 -11.49 6.25
N THR A 132 10.57 -11.96 6.84
CA THR A 132 10.50 -13.29 7.47
C THR A 132 10.63 -14.39 6.42
N ALA A 133 9.90 -14.28 5.30
CA ALA A 133 9.99 -15.23 4.20
C ALA A 133 11.40 -15.30 3.59
N ALA A 134 12.03 -14.15 3.36
CA ALA A 134 13.41 -14.11 2.86
C ALA A 134 14.42 -14.76 3.82
N LYS A 135 14.25 -14.55 5.14
CA LYS A 135 15.10 -15.17 6.16
C LYS A 135 14.96 -16.69 6.18
N THR A 136 13.73 -17.21 6.06
CA THR A 136 13.49 -18.66 6.04
C THR A 136 14.12 -19.33 4.82
N GLU A 137 14.03 -18.71 3.63
CA GLU A 137 14.66 -19.24 2.40
C GLU A 137 16.18 -19.32 2.52
N LEU A 138 16.82 -18.26 3.04
CA LEU A 138 18.28 -18.23 3.26
C LEU A 138 18.73 -19.32 4.23
N MET A 139 17.96 -19.57 5.29
CA MET A 139 18.27 -20.61 6.27
C MET A 139 18.17 -22.02 5.67
N GLU A 140 17.14 -22.28 4.86
CA GLU A 140 16.99 -23.56 4.16
C GLU A 140 18.09 -23.80 3.13
N GLU A 141 18.51 -22.77 2.40
CA GLU A 141 19.61 -22.89 1.43
C GLU A 141 20.95 -23.19 2.12
N ALA A 142 21.22 -22.59 3.28
CA ALA A 142 22.41 -22.86 4.08
C ALA A 142 22.43 -24.31 4.59
N LEU A 143 21.28 -24.84 5.03
CA LEU A 143 21.13 -26.23 5.50
C LEU A 143 21.27 -27.28 4.40
N LYS A 144 20.99 -26.94 3.12
CA LYS A 144 21.17 -27.85 1.97
C LYS A 144 22.61 -27.94 1.48
N LYS A 145 23.47 -26.98 1.84
CA LYS A 145 24.87 -26.90 1.39
C LYS A 145 25.88 -27.40 2.43
N GLY A 146 25.44 -27.79 3.63
CA GLY A 146 26.26 -28.41 4.69
C GLY A 146 25.97 -29.90 4.81
#